data_AF-A0A6G1RME0-F1
#
_entry.id   AF-A0A6G1RME0-F1
#
_cell.length_a   1.000
_cell.length_b   1.000
_cell.length_c   1.000
_cell.angle_alpha   90.00
_cell.angle_beta   90.00
_cell.angle_gamma   90.00
#
_symmetry.space_group_name_H-M   'P 1'
#
loop_
_entity.id
_entity.type
_entity.pdbx_description
1 polymer ?
#
loop_
_entity_poly.entity_id
_entity_poly.type
_entity_poly.pdbx_seq_one_letter_code
_entity_poly.pdbx_strand_id
1 'polypeptide(L)'
;MYSPSLLPVLRSGHVKACAFIAEEGLLEGISRILPEPVSAVLDALSWKIPEIFCWLYKEGNLSEEEMAQTFNCGIGAVLLVQKDLAQHVLKDIQKHEEAWL
;
A
#
# COMPACT_ATOMS: atom_id res chain seq x y z
N MET A 1 3.64 -3.80 -13.90
CA MET A 1 4.57 -2.81 -14.52
C MET A 1 4.90 -1.76 -13.47
N TYR A 2 6.17 -1.42 -13.29
CA TYR A 2 6.59 -0.35 -12.38
C TYR A 2 6.19 1.02 -12.96
N SER A 3 5.62 1.91 -12.15
CA SER A 3 5.52 3.32 -12.54
C SER A 3 6.93 3.92 -12.49
N PRO A 4 7.50 4.43 -13.61
CA PRO A 4 8.78 5.13 -13.60
C PRO A 4 8.83 6.28 -12.57
N SER A 5 7.65 6.79 -12.19
CA SER A 5 7.42 7.79 -11.15
C SER A 5 7.99 7.42 -9.77
N LEU A 6 8.07 6.12 -9.43
CA LEU A 6 8.58 5.69 -8.11
C LEU A 6 10.11 5.54 -8.07
N LEU A 7 10.77 5.48 -9.23
CA LEU A 7 12.23 5.28 -9.30
C LEU A 7 13.03 6.36 -8.57
N PRO A 8 12.72 7.67 -8.64
CA PRO A 8 13.46 8.69 -7.90
C PRO A 8 13.38 8.48 -6.38
N VAL A 9 12.19 8.13 -5.88
CA VAL A 9 11.95 7.90 -4.45
C VAL A 9 12.69 6.65 -3.97
N LEU A 10 12.63 5.56 -4.73
CA LEU A 10 13.37 4.33 -4.40
C LEU A 10 14.89 4.54 -4.43
N ARG A 11 15.39 5.39 -5.33
CA ARG A 11 16.82 5.72 -5.44
C ARG A 11 17.32 6.69 -4.37
N SER A 12 16.43 7.35 -3.62
CA SER A 12 16.81 8.28 -2.55
C SER A 12 17.52 7.62 -1.37
N GLY A 13 17.35 6.31 -1.19
CA GLY A 13 17.83 5.57 -0.01
C GLY A 13 16.95 5.73 1.23
N HIS A 14 15.84 6.47 1.16
CA HIS A 14 14.92 6.68 2.28
C HIS A 14 13.90 5.54 2.46
N VAL A 15 13.75 4.68 1.45
CA VAL A 15 12.83 3.52 1.47
C VAL A 15 13.58 2.29 1.94
N LYS A 16 13.11 1.69 3.04
CA LYS A 16 13.69 0.45 3.61
C LYS A 16 13.19 -0.80 2.91
N ALA A 17 11.92 -0.81 2.53
CA ALA A 17 11.28 -1.92 1.83
C ALA A 17 10.12 -1.40 0.97
N CYS A 18 9.79 -2.15 -0.08
CA CYS A 18 8.68 -1.85 -0.99
C CYS A 18 7.96 -3.14 -1.31
N ALA A 19 6.63 -3.14 -1.15
CA ALA A 19 5.75 -4.21 -1.62
C ALA A 19 4.90 -3.67 -2.76
N PHE A 20 4.85 -4.39 -3.87
CA PHE A 20 3.89 -4.12 -4.94
C PHE A 20 2.71 -5.05 -4.74
N ILE A 21 1.52 -4.50 -4.60
CA ILE A 21 0.33 -5.30 -4.29
C ILE A 21 -0.32 -5.72 -5.60
N ALA A 22 -0.26 -7.02 -5.91
CA ALA A 22 -0.84 -7.61 -7.10
C ALA A 22 -1.93 -8.63 -6.72
N GLU A 23 -1.77 -9.89 -7.12
CA GLU A 23 -2.78 -10.94 -6.98
C GLU A 23 -2.78 -11.59 -5.59
N GLU A 24 -1.72 -11.40 -4.80
CA GLU A 24 -1.60 -11.95 -3.44
C GLU A 24 -2.41 -11.18 -2.38
N GLY A 25 -2.99 -10.03 -2.74
CA GLY A 25 -3.72 -9.17 -1.81
C GLY A 25 -2.83 -8.33 -0.88
N LEU A 26 -3.48 -7.45 -0.12
CA LEU A 26 -2.82 -6.50 0.78
C LEU A 26 -2.07 -7.19 1.93
N LEU A 27 -2.73 -8.12 2.63
CA LEU A 27 -2.16 -8.71 3.85
C LEU A 27 -0.88 -9.50 3.57
N GLU A 28 -0.92 -10.36 2.55
CA GLU A 28 0.23 -11.19 2.17
C GLU A 28 1.34 -10.35 1.52
N GLY A 29 0.98 -9.35 0.69
CA GLY A 29 1.98 -8.46 0.08
C GLY A 29 2.77 -7.67 1.11
N ILE A 30 2.11 -7.17 2.16
CA ILE A 30 2.74 -6.36 3.21
C ILE A 30 3.51 -7.25 4.19
N SER A 31 2.96 -8.39 4.61
CA SER A 31 3.61 -9.27 5.59
C SER A 31 5.00 -9.72 5.14
N ARG A 32 5.17 -9.99 3.84
CA ARG A 32 6.44 -10.43 3.22
C ARG A 32 7.60 -9.46 3.35
N ILE A 33 7.31 -8.16 3.48
CA ILE A 33 8.35 -7.12 3.59
C ILE A 33 8.60 -6.67 5.02
N LEU A 34 7.79 -7.13 5.98
CA LEU A 34 7.94 -6.78 7.39
C LEU A 34 8.94 -7.73 8.08
N PRO A 35 9.88 -7.20 8.88
CA PRO A 35 10.73 -8.04 9.71
C PRO A 35 9.94 -8.58 10.91
N GLU A 36 10.17 -9.82 11.30
CA GLU A 36 9.65 -10.34 12.56
C GLU A 36 10.34 -9.65 13.76
N PRO A 37 9.62 -9.34 14.87
CA PRO A 37 8.21 -9.65 15.17
C PRO A 37 7.26 -8.45 14.93
N VAL A 38 7.47 -7.68 13.86
CA VAL A 38 6.69 -6.45 13.60
C VAL A 38 5.42 -6.75 12.82
N SER A 39 4.35 -6.02 13.12
CA SER A 39 3.09 -6.03 12.36
C SER A 39 2.73 -4.62 11.88
N ALA A 40 2.03 -4.54 10.76
CA ALA A 40 1.45 -3.29 10.27
C ALA A 40 -0.02 -3.18 10.69
N VAL A 41 -0.44 -1.97 11.03
CA VAL A 41 -1.86 -1.62 11.22
C VAL A 41 -2.27 -0.79 10.01
N LEU A 42 -3.32 -1.22 9.33
CA LEU A 42 -3.86 -0.52 8.16
C LEU A 42 -5.18 0.12 8.55
N ASP A 43 -5.29 1.42 8.33
CA ASP A 43 -6.56 2.15 8.44
C ASP A 43 -7.13 2.36 7.03
N ALA A 44 -8.13 1.57 6.68
CA ALA A 44 -8.76 1.61 5.35
C ALA A 44 -9.45 2.95 5.05
N LEU A 45 -9.62 3.82 6.04
CA LEU A 45 -10.11 5.18 5.86
C LEU A 45 -9.02 6.17 5.43
N SER A 46 -7.74 5.78 5.46
CA SER A 46 -6.63 6.68 5.15
C SER A 46 -6.43 6.90 3.65
N TRP A 47 -6.99 6.03 2.80
CA TRP A 47 -6.99 6.19 1.34
C TRP A 47 -8.37 6.03 0.72
N LYS A 48 -8.47 6.39 -0.55
CA LYS A 48 -9.70 6.23 -1.32
C LYS A 48 -9.78 4.84 -1.91
N ILE A 49 -10.68 4.01 -1.39
CA ILE A 49 -10.99 2.70 -1.99
C ILE A 49 -11.83 2.91 -3.26
N PRO A 50 -11.41 2.38 -4.43
CA PRO A 50 -12.19 2.46 -5.66
C PRO A 50 -13.57 1.83 -5.53
N GLU A 51 -14.58 2.44 -6.16
CA GLU A 51 -16.00 2.04 -6.03
C GLU A 51 -16.27 0.58 -6.45
N ILE A 52 -15.47 0.03 -7.36
CA ILE A 52 -15.57 -1.37 -7.77
C ILE A 52 -15.35 -2.34 -6.59
N PHE A 53 -14.45 -2.01 -5.66
CA PHE A 53 -14.24 -2.83 -4.47
C PHE A 53 -15.35 -2.66 -3.45
N CYS A 54 -15.93 -1.45 -3.34
CA CYS A 54 -17.11 -1.23 -2.52
C CYS A 54 -18.33 -2.02 -3.02
N TRP A 55 -18.49 -2.09 -4.35
CA TRP A 55 -19.52 -2.92 -4.99
C TRP A 55 -19.24 -4.41 -4.74
N LEU A 56 -18.00 -4.85 -4.94
CA LEU A 56 -17.61 -6.25 -4.76
C LEU A 56 -17.78 -6.72 -3.31
N TYR A 57 -17.41 -5.89 -2.35
CA TYR A 57 -17.63 -6.16 -0.92
C TYR A 57 -19.12 -6.40 -0.62
N LYS A 58 -20.01 -5.55 -1.16
CA LYS A 58 -21.46 -5.62 -0.94
C LYS A 58 -22.10 -6.81 -1.66
N GLU A 59 -21.86 -6.96 -2.95
CA GLU A 59 -22.51 -8.02 -3.75
C GLU A 59 -21.90 -9.40 -3.50
N GLY A 60 -20.60 -9.46 -3.23
CA GLY A 60 -19.89 -10.69 -2.88
C GLY A 60 -20.14 -11.16 -1.45
N ASN A 61 -20.77 -10.33 -0.60
CA ASN A 61 -20.96 -10.58 0.82
C ASN A 61 -19.65 -11.00 1.53
N LEU A 62 -18.56 -10.29 1.18
CA LEU A 62 -17.22 -10.57 1.67
C LEU A 62 -16.98 -9.84 3.00
N SER A 63 -16.17 -10.43 3.86
CA SER A 63 -15.62 -9.74 5.02
C SER A 63 -14.49 -8.79 4.65
N GLU A 64 -14.17 -7.85 5.54
CA GLU A 64 -13.04 -6.93 5.37
C GLU A 64 -11.71 -7.70 5.26
N GLU A 65 -11.59 -8.79 6.01
CA GLU A 65 -10.41 -9.66 5.97
C GLU A 65 -10.28 -10.38 4.62
N GLU A 66 -11.35 -10.96 4.09
CA GLU A 66 -11.34 -11.59 2.77
C GLU A 66 -11.02 -10.57 1.67
N MET A 67 -11.54 -9.35 1.78
CA MET A 67 -11.21 -8.25 0.86
C MET A 67 -9.72 -7.95 0.87
N ALA A 68 -9.12 -7.78 2.06
CA ALA A 68 -7.71 -7.45 2.20
C ALA A 68 -6.77 -8.64 1.88
N GLN A 69 -7.22 -9.88 2.07
CA GLN A 69 -6.47 -11.08 1.70
C GLN A 69 -6.45 -11.31 0.18
N THR A 70 -7.51 -10.94 -0.52
CA THR A 70 -7.69 -11.28 -1.94
C THR A 70 -7.38 -10.12 -2.88
N PHE A 71 -7.64 -8.89 -2.44
CA PHE A 71 -7.59 -7.72 -3.31
C PHE A 71 -6.64 -6.65 -2.78
N ASN A 72 -6.17 -5.82 -3.71
CA ASN A 72 -5.32 -4.69 -3.39
C ASN A 72 -6.08 -3.49 -2.77
N CYS A 73 -7.41 -3.51 -2.85
CA CYS A 73 -8.31 -2.48 -2.34
C CYS A 73 -7.93 -1.03 -2.73
N GLY A 74 -7.33 -0.85 -3.91
CA GLY A 74 -6.91 0.46 -4.43
C GLY A 74 -5.45 0.85 -4.15
N ILE A 75 -4.70 0.03 -3.42
CA ILE A 75 -3.28 0.27 -3.16
C ILE A 75 -2.43 -0.50 -4.17
N GLY A 76 -1.65 0.19 -4.99
CA GLY A 76 -0.73 -0.45 -5.94
C GLY A 76 0.63 -0.81 -5.35
N ALA A 77 1.08 -0.05 -4.34
CA ALA A 77 2.36 -0.25 -3.69
C ALA A 77 2.36 0.27 -2.25
N VAL A 78 3.15 -0.36 -1.39
CA VAL A 78 3.39 0.04 0.00
C VAL A 78 4.88 0.23 0.21
N LEU A 79 5.26 1.37 0.79
CA LEU A 79 6.65 1.73 1.06
C LEU A 79 6.89 1.80 2.57
N LEU A 80 7.86 1.04 3.05
CA LEU A 80 8.32 1.11 4.43
C LEU A 80 9.45 2.14 4.53
N VAL A 81 9.27 3.17 5.36
CA VAL A 81 10.20 4.29 5.51
C VAL A 81 10.50 4.57 6.99
N GLN A 82 11.54 5.35 7.28
CA GLN A 82 11.73 5.85 8.65
C GLN A 82 10.66 6.90 8.98
N LYS A 83 10.19 6.89 10.23
CA LYS A 83 9.11 7.77 10.70
C LYS A 83 9.42 9.26 10.50
N ASP A 84 10.66 9.66 10.73
CA ASP A 84 11.18 11.02 10.55
C ASP A 84 11.24 11.44 9.07
N LEU A 85 11.37 10.49 8.15
CA LEU A 85 11.39 10.73 6.71
C LEU A 85 10.01 10.56 6.05
N ALA A 86 9.01 10.02 6.75
CA ALA A 86 7.72 9.64 6.19
C ALA A 86 7.02 10.82 5.48
N GLN A 87 6.99 11.99 6.11
CA GLN A 87 6.40 13.20 5.52
C GLN A 87 7.17 13.73 4.32
N HIS A 88 8.49 13.57 4.30
CA HIS A 88 9.32 13.97 3.17
C HIS A 88 9.08 13.06 1.97
N VAL A 89 9.13 11.75 2.18
CA VAL A 89 8.86 10.74 1.16
C VAL A 89 7.44 10.87 0.60
N LEU A 90 6.44 11.10 1.47
CA LEU A 90 5.06 11.34 1.05
C LEU A 90 4.97 12.51 0.04
N LYS A 91 5.58 13.65 0.37
CA LYS A 91 5.59 14.83 -0.50
C LYS A 91 6.29 14.59 -1.83
N ASP A 92 7.33 13.76 -1.84
CA ASP A 92 8.03 13.42 -3.07
C ASP A 92 7.20 12.52 -3.97
N ILE A 93 6.47 11.55 -3.42
CA ILE A 93 5.57 10.68 -4.18
C ILE A 93 4.37 11.47 -4.72
N GLN A 94 3.80 12.36 -3.90
CA GLN A 94 2.64 13.19 -4.26
C GLN A 94 2.89 14.16 -5.43
N LYS A 95 4.14 14.34 -5.87
CA LYS A 95 4.47 15.05 -7.10
C LYS A 95 4.11 14.27 -8.37
N HIS A 96 3.92 12.96 -8.24
CA HIS A 96 3.78 12.04 -9.37
C HIS A 96 2.57 11.09 -9.26
N GLU A 97 2.18 10.70 -8.04
CA GLU A 97 1.14 9.70 -7.77
C GLU A 97 0.31 10.08 -6.54
N GLU A 98 -0.88 9.50 -6.36
CA GLU A 98 -1.63 9.62 -5.10
C GLU A 98 -0.99 8.75 -4.02
N ALA A 99 -0.77 9.30 -2.83
CA ALA A 99 -0.15 8.59 -1.71
C ALA A 99 -0.64 9.12 -0.36
N TRP A 100 -0.58 8.22 0.64
CA TRP A 100 -1.09 8.40 2.01
C TRP A 100 -0.09 7.82 3.03
N LEU A 101 -0.32 8.08 4.32
CA LEU A 101 0.45 7.53 5.44
C LEU A 101 -0.38 6.55 6.26
#